data_AF-A0A3P7MR05-F1
#
_entry.id   AF-A0A3P7MR05-F1
#
_cell.length_a   1.000
_cell.length_b   1.000
_cell.length_c   1.000
_cell.angle_alpha   90.00
_cell.angle_beta   90.00
_cell.angle_gamma   90.00
#
_symmetry.space_group_name_H-M   'P 1'
#
loop_
_entity.id
_entity.type
_entity.pdbx_description
1 polymer ?
#
loop_
_entity_poly.entity_id
_entity_poly.type
_entity_poly.pdbx_seq_one_letter_code
_entity_poly.pdbx_strand_id
1 'polypeptide(L)'
;MFQTVNALIGTVNHFLWRPEFAAYMVEGTPGVPYGGLLACFNVVEANMVVRRKEVQKMLKKEDLSALGEGDMISAAKPDHIYMDHMGFGMGCCCLQVTFQAVNVEEARWLYDQLTPITPILLALSAATPIFRSKLADVDSRWDIISASVDDRTAEERGLVPLKNSKWRIAKSRYDSTDCYIYPCSVAYNDIPLQYDEAIYQQLRDGDIDEPLAKHIAHMFIRDPLQVSSI
;
A
#
# COMPACT_ATOMS: atom_id res chain seq x y z
N MET A 1 16.25 27.95 15.80
CA MET A 1 15.92 27.34 14.50
C MET A 1 17.07 26.48 13.97
N PHE A 2 18.28 27.00 13.75
CA PHE A 2 19.48 26.18 13.43
C PHE A 2 19.86 25.18 14.53
N GLN A 3 19.66 25.53 15.80
CA GLN A 3 19.97 24.64 16.94
C GLN A 3 19.13 23.36 16.98
N THR A 4 17.87 23.40 16.52
CA THR A 4 16.97 22.23 16.50
C THR A 4 17.30 21.28 15.35
N VAL A 5 17.68 21.82 14.19
CA VAL A 5 18.20 21.04 13.06
C VAL A 5 19.52 20.40 13.45
N ASN A 6 20.44 21.16 14.07
CA ASN A 6 21.71 20.62 14.58
C ASN A 6 21.52 19.58 15.70
N ALA A 7 20.48 19.71 16.52
CA ALA A 7 20.15 18.69 17.52
C ALA A 7 19.68 17.37 16.87
N LEU A 8 18.89 17.43 15.79
CA LEU A 8 18.52 16.25 14.97
C LEU A 8 19.70 15.65 14.20
N ILE A 9 20.68 16.47 13.81
CA ILE A 9 21.95 16.01 13.19
C ILE A 9 22.89 15.40 14.26
N GLY A 10 22.76 15.80 15.54
CA GLY A 10 23.60 15.37 16.66
C GLY A 10 23.08 14.17 17.46
N THR A 11 21.78 13.88 17.42
CA THR A 11 21.24 12.63 17.97
C THR A 11 21.38 11.52 16.94
N VAL A 12 21.98 10.39 17.33
CA VAL A 12 22.03 9.19 16.48
C VAL A 12 20.59 8.80 16.15
N ASN A 13 20.12 9.08 14.93
CA ASN A 13 18.82 8.61 14.45
C ASN A 13 18.94 7.11 14.19
N HIS A 14 18.79 6.33 15.26
CA HIS A 14 18.70 4.87 15.21
C HIS A 14 17.56 4.50 14.27
N PHE A 15 17.75 3.50 13.40
CA PHE A 15 16.73 3.02 12.48
C PHE A 15 15.95 1.86 13.11
N LEU A 16 14.74 1.61 12.61
CA LEU A 16 13.93 0.46 13.01
C LEU A 16 13.85 -0.53 11.85
N TRP A 17 13.81 -1.82 12.21
CA TRP A 17 13.61 -2.93 11.27
C TRP A 17 12.30 -3.65 11.61
N ARG A 18 11.53 -4.02 10.58
CA ARG A 18 10.30 -4.80 10.70
C ARG A 18 10.34 -5.99 9.73
N PRO A 19 9.72 -7.12 10.11
CA PRO A 19 9.48 -8.20 9.16
C PRO A 19 8.51 -7.72 8.07
N GLU A 20 8.70 -8.23 6.87
CA GLU A 20 7.79 -8.04 5.73
C GLU A 20 7.13 -9.37 5.34
N PHE A 21 6.22 -9.34 4.37
CA PHE A 21 5.46 -10.51 3.96
C PHE A 21 6.35 -11.73 3.65
N ALA A 22 7.37 -11.55 2.81
CA ALA A 22 8.27 -12.64 2.45
C ALA A 22 9.42 -12.77 3.45
N ALA A 23 9.79 -14.01 3.78
CA ALA A 23 10.86 -14.31 4.74
C ALA A 23 12.24 -13.73 4.35
N TYR A 24 12.44 -13.40 3.08
CA TYR A 24 13.66 -12.78 2.55
C TYR A 24 13.61 -11.24 2.55
N MET A 25 12.50 -10.63 2.97
CA MET A 25 12.32 -9.18 2.99
C MET A 25 12.51 -8.60 4.40
N VAL A 26 12.99 -7.35 4.43
CA VAL A 26 13.05 -6.52 5.64
C VAL A 26 12.60 -5.12 5.28
N GLU A 27 11.80 -4.50 6.15
CA GLU A 27 11.47 -3.08 6.07
C GLU A 27 12.34 -2.30 7.05
N GLY A 28 12.95 -1.22 6.57
CA GLY A 28 13.72 -0.30 7.40
C GLY A 28 13.14 1.10 7.38
N THR A 29 13.03 1.75 8.54
CA THR A 29 12.56 3.14 8.70
C THR A 29 13.52 3.98 9.55
N PRO A 30 13.51 5.33 9.47
CA PRO A 30 14.16 6.14 10.49
C PRO A 30 13.47 5.89 11.84
N GLY A 31 14.22 5.85 12.95
CA GLY A 31 13.62 5.51 14.26
C GLY A 31 12.90 6.68 14.93
N VAL A 32 13.06 7.89 14.39
CA VAL A 32 12.16 9.01 14.66
C VAL A 32 11.76 9.68 13.35
N PRO A 33 10.54 10.25 13.25
CA PRO A 33 10.14 11.06 12.11
C PRO A 33 11.13 12.20 11.84
N TYR A 34 11.31 12.53 10.57
CA TYR A 34 12.07 13.72 10.18
C TYR A 34 11.32 14.99 10.63
N GLY A 35 12.06 16.07 10.88
CA GLY A 35 11.46 17.36 11.24
C GLY A 35 10.68 18.01 10.08
N GLY A 36 9.82 18.97 10.39
CA GLY A 36 8.94 19.64 9.40
C GLY A 36 9.60 20.70 8.52
N LEU A 37 10.95 20.79 8.49
CA LEU A 37 11.66 21.76 7.68
C LEU A 37 12.19 21.11 6.39
N LEU A 38 12.22 21.86 5.29
CA LEU A 38 12.80 21.38 4.04
C LEU A 38 14.28 20.94 4.20
N ALA A 39 15.01 21.55 5.13
CA ALA A 39 16.37 21.14 5.45
C ALA A 39 16.48 19.68 5.94
N CYS A 40 15.41 19.09 6.46
CA CYS A 40 15.39 17.69 6.91
C CYS A 40 15.49 16.69 5.75
N PHE A 41 15.21 17.09 4.49
CA PHE A 41 15.44 16.21 3.35
C PHE A 41 16.92 15.87 3.16
N ASN A 42 17.85 16.75 3.58
CA ASN A 42 19.29 16.53 3.46
C ASN A 42 19.81 15.36 4.32
N VAL A 43 19.03 14.86 5.29
CA VAL A 43 19.44 13.74 6.15
C VAL A 43 18.78 12.41 5.78
N VAL A 44 17.84 12.40 4.84
CA VAL A 44 17.08 11.20 4.45
C VAL A 44 18.01 10.17 3.82
N GLU A 45 18.75 10.58 2.79
CA GLU A 45 19.71 9.69 2.09
C GLU A 45 20.78 9.16 3.04
N ALA A 46 21.35 10.04 3.88
CA ALA A 46 22.35 9.65 4.86
C ALA A 46 21.83 8.55 5.80
N ASN A 47 20.59 8.68 6.28
CA ASN A 47 19.96 7.65 7.10
C ASN A 47 19.70 6.33 6.32
N MET A 48 19.28 6.40 5.04
CA MET A 48 19.12 5.22 4.18
C MET A 48 20.44 4.49 3.92
N VAL A 49 21.52 5.22 3.69
CA VAL A 49 22.87 4.66 3.48
C VAL A 49 23.34 3.92 4.73
N VAL A 50 23.11 4.49 5.92
CA VAL A 50 23.47 3.84 7.19
C VAL A 50 22.66 2.55 7.38
N ARG A 51 21.35 2.56 7.13
CA ARG A 51 20.50 1.35 7.15
C ARG A 51 21.04 0.25 6.24
N ARG A 52 21.38 0.59 4.99
CA ARG A 52 21.94 -0.37 4.03
C ARG A 52 23.26 -0.97 4.50
N LYS A 53 24.17 -0.14 5.01
CA LYS A 53 25.46 -0.60 5.55
C LYS A 53 25.28 -1.55 6.72
N GLU A 54 24.27 -1.36 7.55
CA GLU A 54 24.02 -2.24 8.68
C GLU A 54 23.53 -3.61 8.24
N VAL A 55 22.52 -3.68 7.37
CA VAL A 55 22.01 -4.97 6.86
C VAL A 55 23.10 -5.73 6.12
N GLN A 56 23.92 -5.05 5.31
CA GLN A 56 25.02 -5.68 4.58
C GLN A 56 26.02 -6.42 5.47
N LYS A 57 26.24 -5.98 6.72
CA LYS A 57 27.13 -6.69 7.67
C LYS A 57 26.55 -8.03 8.12
N MET A 58 25.23 -8.17 8.06
CA MET A 58 24.51 -9.36 8.55
C MET A 58 24.24 -10.39 7.44
N LEU A 59 24.33 -9.97 6.17
CA LEU A 59 24.11 -10.85 5.04
C LEU A 59 25.21 -11.92 4.96
N LYS A 60 24.80 -13.18 4.96
CA LYS A 60 25.67 -14.32 4.65
C LYS A 60 25.62 -14.59 3.15
N LYS A 61 26.65 -15.28 2.62
CA LYS A 61 26.64 -15.74 1.23
C LYS A 61 25.50 -16.75 1.07
N GLU A 62 24.59 -16.46 0.15
CA GLU A 62 23.40 -17.25 -0.09
C GLU A 62 23.73 -18.52 -0.91
N ASP A 63 23.14 -19.66 -0.54
CA ASP A 63 23.18 -20.91 -1.29
C ASP A 63 21.77 -21.23 -1.80
N LEU A 64 21.57 -21.01 -3.10
CA LEU A 64 20.27 -21.12 -3.77
C LEU A 64 20.03 -22.51 -4.38
N SER A 65 20.90 -23.50 -4.11
CA SER A 65 20.84 -24.83 -4.72
C SER A 65 19.59 -25.66 -4.39
N ALA A 66 18.79 -25.24 -3.39
CA ALA A 66 17.65 -25.98 -2.87
C ALA A 66 16.27 -25.50 -3.36
N LEU A 67 16.18 -24.47 -4.21
CA LEU A 67 14.89 -23.95 -4.70
C LEU A 67 14.44 -24.72 -5.95
N GLY A 68 13.47 -25.61 -5.79
CA GLY A 68 12.82 -26.34 -6.89
C GLY A 68 11.70 -25.54 -7.57
N GLU A 69 11.42 -25.87 -8.84
CA GLU A 69 10.30 -25.30 -9.59
C GLU A 69 9.04 -26.18 -9.45
N GLY A 70 7.90 -25.56 -9.14
CA GLY A 70 6.59 -26.21 -9.09
C GLY A 70 5.65 -25.63 -10.14
N ASP A 71 4.80 -26.49 -10.72
CA ASP A 71 3.82 -26.12 -11.75
C ASP A 71 2.39 -26.43 -11.30
N MET A 72 1.50 -25.46 -11.52
CA MET A 72 0.05 -25.64 -11.63
C MET A 72 -0.44 -24.71 -12.75
N ILE A 73 -1.02 -25.25 -13.82
CA ILE A 73 -1.50 -24.45 -14.98
C ILE A 73 -2.91 -24.91 -15.36
N SER A 74 -3.92 -24.28 -14.76
CA SER A 74 -5.31 -24.38 -15.24
C SER A 74 -5.93 -23.03 -15.59
N ALA A 75 -5.38 -21.91 -15.08
CA ALA A 75 -5.89 -20.55 -15.30
C ALA A 75 -4.97 -19.64 -16.16
N ALA A 76 -3.85 -20.16 -16.67
CA ALA A 76 -2.95 -19.38 -17.52
C ALA A 76 -3.59 -19.05 -18.88
N LYS A 77 -3.39 -17.82 -19.32
CA LYS A 77 -3.75 -17.38 -20.68
C LYS A 77 -2.53 -17.50 -21.61
N PRO A 78 -2.74 -17.77 -22.92
CA PRO A 78 -1.67 -17.64 -23.90
C PRO A 78 -1.03 -16.25 -23.83
N ASP A 79 0.29 -16.17 -23.96
CA ASP A 79 1.05 -14.92 -23.95
C ASP A 79 0.91 -14.08 -22.67
N HIS A 80 0.67 -14.72 -21.52
CA HIS A 80 0.63 -14.07 -20.21
C HIS A 80 1.59 -14.75 -19.24
N ILE A 81 2.22 -13.96 -18.36
CA ILE A 81 3.00 -14.48 -17.25
C ILE A 81 2.04 -14.96 -16.16
N TYR A 82 1.99 -16.27 -15.92
CA TYR A 82 1.13 -16.85 -14.89
C TYR A 82 1.79 -16.79 -13.51
N MET A 83 1.05 -16.23 -12.55
CA MET A 83 1.38 -16.05 -11.14
C MET A 83 0.12 -16.32 -10.30
N ASP A 84 0.24 -17.13 -9.25
CA ASP A 84 -0.91 -17.61 -8.47
C ASP A 84 -0.66 -17.65 -6.95
N HIS A 85 0.37 -16.93 -6.51
CA HIS A 85 0.76 -16.87 -5.10
C HIS A 85 0.88 -15.43 -4.64
N MET A 86 0.42 -15.14 -3.40
CA MET A 86 0.47 -13.81 -2.79
C MET A 86 1.88 -13.21 -2.80
N GLY A 87 2.91 -14.06 -2.68
CA GLY A 87 4.32 -13.68 -2.73
C GLY A 87 4.79 -13.09 -4.06
N PHE A 88 4.08 -13.27 -5.18
CA PHE A 88 4.41 -12.55 -6.42
C PHE A 88 4.13 -11.05 -6.31
N GLY A 89 3.11 -10.67 -5.56
CA GLY A 89 2.79 -9.26 -5.30
C GLY A 89 3.43 -8.77 -4.02
N MET A 90 3.00 -9.28 -2.86
CA MET A 90 3.51 -8.85 -1.56
C MET A 90 4.99 -9.19 -1.31
N GLY A 91 5.62 -9.99 -2.19
CA GLY A 91 7.08 -10.17 -2.23
C GLY A 91 7.83 -9.05 -2.99
N CYS A 92 7.12 -8.08 -3.56
CA CYS A 92 7.71 -6.88 -4.15
C CYS A 92 7.98 -5.81 -3.07
N CYS A 93 8.99 -4.98 -3.30
CA CYS A 93 9.31 -3.86 -2.41
C CYS A 93 8.69 -2.54 -2.88
N CYS A 94 8.51 -1.60 -1.95
CA CYS A 94 8.10 -0.24 -2.25
C CYS A 94 8.86 0.80 -1.42
N LEU A 95 8.85 2.05 -1.87
CA LEU A 95 9.19 3.20 -1.05
C LEU A 95 7.90 3.87 -0.61
N GLN A 96 7.74 4.05 0.70
CA GLN A 96 6.61 4.75 1.30
C GLN A 96 7.11 5.96 2.09
N VAL A 97 6.32 7.03 2.07
CA VAL A 97 6.57 8.25 2.84
C VAL A 97 5.26 8.63 3.53
N THR A 98 5.32 8.86 4.84
CA THR A 98 4.18 9.26 5.66
C THR A 98 4.37 10.68 6.17
N PHE A 99 3.36 11.52 5.99
CA PHE A 99 3.35 12.90 6.46
C PHE A 99 2.36 13.05 7.63
N GLN A 100 2.76 13.79 8.65
CA GLN A 100 1.86 14.20 9.72
C GLN A 100 1.29 15.59 9.39
N ALA A 101 -0.04 15.68 9.30
CA ALA A 101 -0.76 16.95 9.21
C ALA A 101 -1.01 17.55 10.61
N VAL A 102 -1.35 18.84 10.68
CA VAL A 102 -1.61 19.57 11.92
C VAL A 102 -2.94 19.18 12.56
N ASN A 103 -3.93 18.76 11.75
CA ASN A 103 -5.24 18.31 12.19
C ASN A 103 -5.90 17.45 11.11
N VAL A 104 -7.11 16.95 11.39
CA VAL A 104 -7.87 16.08 10.48
C VAL A 104 -8.31 16.80 9.19
N GLU A 105 -8.56 18.11 9.23
CA GLU A 105 -8.96 18.88 8.05
C GLU A 105 -7.81 18.98 7.05
N GLU A 106 -6.61 19.34 7.53
CA GLU A 106 -5.41 19.37 6.69
C GLU A 106 -5.04 17.97 6.21
N ALA A 107 -5.18 16.93 7.05
CA ALA A 107 -4.92 15.55 6.65
C ALA A 107 -5.79 15.12 5.46
N ARG A 108 -7.09 15.44 5.51
CA ARG A 108 -8.06 15.15 4.44
C ARG A 108 -7.76 15.95 3.18
N TRP A 109 -7.42 17.23 3.33
CA TRP A 109 -7.03 18.07 2.20
C TRP A 109 -5.77 17.53 1.52
N LEU A 110 -4.72 17.22 2.29
CA LEU A 110 -3.48 16.65 1.79
C LEU A 110 -3.69 15.29 1.12
N TYR A 111 -4.51 14.42 1.72
CA TYR A 111 -4.91 13.13 1.14
C TYR A 111 -5.46 13.32 -0.28
N ASP A 112 -6.45 14.20 -0.42
CA ASP A 112 -7.09 14.49 -1.71
C ASP A 112 -6.12 15.11 -2.73
N GLN A 113 -5.21 15.98 -2.31
CA GLN A 113 -4.21 16.57 -3.21
C GLN A 113 -3.19 15.53 -3.72
N LEU A 114 -2.89 14.50 -2.91
CA LEU A 114 -1.94 13.46 -3.28
C LEU A 114 -2.56 12.35 -4.16
N THR A 115 -3.88 12.16 -4.09
CA THR A 115 -4.60 11.17 -4.92
C THR A 115 -4.28 11.28 -6.43
N PRO A 116 -4.41 12.44 -7.10
CA PRO A 116 -4.12 12.55 -8.54
C PRO A 116 -2.61 12.47 -8.87
N ILE A 117 -1.74 12.74 -7.90
CA ILE A 117 -0.28 12.69 -8.07
C ILE A 117 0.24 11.24 -8.01
N THR A 118 -0.45 10.39 -7.26
CA THR A 118 -0.06 8.98 -7.03
C THR A 118 0.23 8.18 -8.31
N PRO A 119 -0.67 8.12 -9.31
CA PRO A 119 -0.38 7.37 -10.55
C PRO A 119 0.78 7.96 -11.36
N ILE A 120 1.01 9.28 -11.28
CA ILE A 120 2.15 9.93 -11.94
C ILE A 120 3.47 9.47 -11.29
N LEU A 121 3.53 9.47 -9.95
CA LEU A 121 4.70 8.99 -9.22
C LEU A 121 4.93 7.49 -9.45
N LEU A 122 3.87 6.70 -9.57
CA LEU A 122 3.97 5.28 -9.91
C LEU A 122 4.66 5.07 -11.26
N ALA A 123 4.26 5.83 -12.29
CA ALA A 123 4.85 5.75 -13.62
C ALA A 123 6.31 6.26 -13.62
N LEU A 124 6.59 7.39 -12.97
CA LEU A 124 7.93 7.96 -12.87
C LEU A 124 8.92 7.08 -12.09
N SER A 125 8.42 6.27 -11.15
CA SER A 125 9.24 5.38 -10.32
C SER A 125 9.19 3.91 -10.75
N ALA A 126 8.72 3.65 -11.98
CA ALA A 126 8.62 2.30 -12.53
C ALA A 126 9.97 1.57 -12.46
N ALA A 127 9.95 0.37 -11.89
CA ALA A 127 11.14 -0.40 -11.56
C ALA A 127 10.88 -1.92 -11.50
N THR A 128 9.81 -2.41 -12.13
CA THR A 128 9.42 -3.83 -12.06
C THR A 128 9.00 -4.39 -13.44
N PRO A 129 9.91 -4.42 -14.44
CA PRO A 129 9.58 -4.90 -15.79
C PRO A 129 9.67 -6.44 -15.95
N ILE A 130 10.10 -7.17 -14.92
CA ILE A 130 10.36 -8.62 -15.01
C ILE A 130 9.62 -9.36 -13.90
N PHE A 131 8.86 -10.40 -14.27
CA PHE A 131 8.16 -11.29 -13.36
C PHE A 131 8.42 -12.75 -13.74
N ARG A 132 8.68 -13.62 -12.75
CA ARG A 132 8.96 -15.06 -12.96
C ARG A 132 9.95 -15.30 -14.11
N SER A 133 11.03 -14.53 -14.12
CA SER A 133 12.11 -14.58 -15.12
C SER A 133 11.69 -14.25 -16.57
N LYS A 134 10.54 -13.61 -16.78
CA LYS A 134 10.04 -13.17 -18.08
C LYS A 134 9.86 -11.65 -18.08
N LEU A 135 10.21 -11.01 -19.20
CA LEU A 135 9.92 -9.60 -19.41
C LEU A 135 8.40 -9.42 -19.57
N ALA A 136 7.82 -8.48 -18.83
CA ALA A 136 6.41 -8.15 -18.89
C ALA A 136 6.18 -6.90 -19.74
N ASP A 137 4.98 -6.78 -20.32
CA ASP A 137 4.53 -5.58 -21.03
C ASP A 137 3.93 -4.54 -20.06
N VAL A 138 4.48 -4.48 -18.84
CA VAL A 138 4.16 -3.51 -17.80
C VAL A 138 5.43 -3.21 -17.00
N ASP A 139 5.64 -1.95 -16.64
CA ASP A 139 6.87 -1.52 -15.95
C ASP A 139 6.70 -1.39 -14.42
N SER A 140 5.46 -1.56 -13.93
CA SER A 140 5.07 -1.34 -12.53
C SER A 140 4.47 -2.58 -11.89
N ARG A 141 4.73 -2.74 -10.59
CA ARG A 141 4.24 -3.83 -9.74
C ARG A 141 2.77 -3.71 -9.32
N TRP A 142 2.11 -2.58 -9.57
CA TRP A 142 0.82 -2.23 -8.95
C TRP A 142 -0.27 -3.28 -9.16
N ASP A 143 -0.53 -3.64 -10.41
CA ASP A 143 -1.59 -4.61 -10.75
C ASP A 143 -1.28 -6.01 -10.21
N ILE A 144 0.00 -6.37 -10.14
CA ILE A 144 0.46 -7.66 -9.60
C ILE A 144 0.19 -7.71 -8.09
N ILE A 145 0.53 -6.64 -7.35
CA ILE A 145 0.23 -6.56 -5.92
C ILE A 145 -1.28 -6.58 -5.68
N SER A 146 -2.02 -5.76 -6.44
CA SER A 146 -3.48 -5.67 -6.33
C SER A 146 -4.14 -7.05 -6.49
N ALA A 147 -3.75 -7.79 -7.53
CA ALA A 147 -4.26 -9.13 -7.81
C ALA A 147 -3.79 -10.18 -6.79
N SER A 148 -2.58 -10.04 -6.23
CA SER A 148 -2.00 -11.03 -5.31
C SER A 148 -2.75 -11.18 -3.98
N VAL A 149 -3.56 -10.18 -3.63
CA VAL A 149 -4.39 -10.14 -2.41
C VAL A 149 -5.85 -9.85 -2.71
N ASP A 150 -6.28 -10.10 -3.95
CA ASP A 150 -7.68 -9.98 -4.34
C ASP A 150 -8.47 -11.16 -3.77
N ASP A 151 -9.13 -10.91 -2.65
CA ASP A 151 -9.95 -11.88 -1.92
C ASP A 151 -11.38 -12.01 -2.48
N ARG A 152 -11.73 -11.24 -3.53
CA ARG A 152 -13.08 -11.26 -4.07
C ARG A 152 -13.44 -12.62 -4.67
N THR A 153 -14.55 -13.14 -4.19
CA THR A 153 -15.23 -14.30 -4.77
C THR A 153 -15.66 -14.03 -6.22
N ALA A 154 -16.05 -15.09 -6.93
CA ALA A 154 -16.62 -14.94 -8.28
C ALA A 154 -17.94 -14.13 -8.25
N GLU A 155 -18.70 -14.19 -7.16
CA GLU A 155 -19.92 -13.42 -6.93
C GLU A 155 -19.61 -11.92 -6.80
N GLU A 156 -18.65 -11.56 -5.95
CA GLU A 156 -18.24 -10.17 -5.73
C GLU A 156 -17.62 -9.55 -6.98
N ARG A 157 -16.87 -10.33 -7.75
CA ARG A 157 -16.36 -9.91 -9.08
C ARG A 157 -17.45 -9.81 -10.15
N GLY A 158 -18.69 -10.22 -9.86
CA GLY A 158 -19.80 -10.21 -10.80
C GLY A 158 -19.71 -11.26 -11.91
N LEU A 159 -18.84 -12.27 -11.77
CA LEU A 159 -18.69 -13.37 -12.72
C LEU A 159 -19.86 -14.36 -12.64
N VAL A 160 -20.48 -14.45 -11.47
CA VAL A 160 -21.70 -15.24 -11.22
C VAL A 160 -22.72 -14.41 -10.42
N PRO A 161 -24.02 -14.77 -10.44
CA PRO A 161 -25.04 -14.05 -9.66
C PRO A 161 -24.78 -14.13 -8.15
N LEU A 162 -25.07 -13.03 -7.44
CA LEU A 162 -24.97 -12.97 -5.97
C LEU A 162 -25.92 -13.98 -5.32
N LYS A 163 -25.38 -14.82 -4.42
CA LYS A 163 -26.15 -15.76 -3.60
C LYS A 163 -25.73 -15.71 -2.14
N ASN A 164 -24.43 -15.65 -1.89
CA ASN A 164 -23.84 -15.64 -0.55
C ASN A 164 -23.21 -14.29 -0.23
N SER A 165 -22.64 -13.62 -1.24
CA SER A 165 -21.99 -12.32 -1.07
C SER A 165 -23.02 -11.20 -1.00
N LYS A 166 -22.76 -10.20 -0.15
CA LYS A 166 -23.68 -9.07 0.05
C LYS A 166 -23.61 -8.04 -1.09
N TRP A 167 -22.45 -7.88 -1.73
CA TRP A 167 -22.21 -6.84 -2.72
C TRP A 167 -21.42 -7.35 -3.92
N ARG A 168 -21.56 -6.64 -5.05
CA ARG A 168 -20.55 -6.67 -6.12
C ARG A 168 -19.51 -5.60 -5.82
N ILE A 169 -18.24 -5.94 -5.93
CA ILE A 169 -17.14 -5.06 -5.54
C ILE A 169 -16.21 -4.88 -6.73
N ALA A 170 -16.08 -3.64 -7.19
CA ALA A 170 -15.41 -3.30 -8.45
C ALA A 170 -13.89 -3.52 -8.42
N LYS A 171 -13.26 -3.28 -7.27
CA LYS A 171 -11.80 -3.26 -7.10
C LYS A 171 -11.32 -4.31 -6.09
N SER A 172 -10.04 -4.67 -6.17
CA SER A 172 -9.39 -5.45 -5.10
C SER A 172 -9.38 -4.64 -3.80
N ARG A 173 -9.18 -5.29 -2.66
CA ARG A 173 -8.96 -4.58 -1.39
C ARG A 173 -7.64 -3.80 -1.37
N TYR A 174 -6.68 -4.21 -2.21
CA TYR A 174 -5.47 -3.46 -2.49
C TYR A 174 -5.63 -2.79 -3.85
N ASP A 175 -5.99 -1.52 -3.87
CA ASP A 175 -6.19 -0.76 -5.11
C ASP A 175 -6.04 0.74 -4.82
N SER A 176 -6.24 1.54 -5.86
CA SER A 176 -6.24 2.99 -5.84
C SER A 176 -7.29 3.54 -4.89
N THR A 177 -7.12 4.76 -4.40
CA THR A 177 -8.13 5.47 -3.61
C THR A 177 -9.49 5.48 -4.30
N ASP A 178 -10.54 5.13 -3.57
CA ASP A 178 -11.92 5.04 -4.08
C ASP A 178 -12.67 6.38 -4.15
N CYS A 179 -12.34 7.32 -3.26
CA CYS A 179 -13.03 8.59 -3.19
C CYS A 179 -12.17 9.67 -2.51
N TYR A 180 -12.44 10.91 -2.88
CA TYR A 180 -12.00 12.10 -2.18
C TYR A 180 -12.82 12.30 -0.91
N ILE A 181 -12.14 12.77 0.15
CA ILE A 181 -12.69 12.86 1.49
C ILE A 181 -12.71 14.28 2.04
N TYR A 182 -12.19 15.29 1.33
CA TYR A 182 -12.29 16.70 1.75
C TYR A 182 -13.52 17.37 1.10
N PRO A 183 -14.27 18.23 1.81
CA PRO A 183 -15.56 18.74 1.34
C PRO A 183 -15.54 19.42 -0.04
N CYS A 184 -14.47 20.16 -0.39
CA CYS A 184 -14.41 20.84 -1.69
C CYS A 184 -14.14 19.89 -2.86
N SER A 185 -13.64 18.68 -2.60
CA SER A 185 -13.28 17.70 -3.61
C SER A 185 -14.41 16.72 -3.94
N VAL A 186 -15.51 16.72 -3.17
CA VAL A 186 -16.62 15.77 -3.30
C VAL A 186 -17.25 15.79 -4.69
N ALA A 187 -17.24 16.95 -5.36
CA ALA A 187 -17.74 17.08 -6.73
C ALA A 187 -16.97 16.24 -7.75
N TYR A 188 -15.76 15.78 -7.42
CA TYR A 188 -14.92 14.93 -8.25
C TYR A 188 -15.12 13.43 -7.98
N ASN A 189 -15.97 13.05 -7.02
CA ASN A 189 -16.35 11.65 -6.79
C ASN A 189 -17.40 11.22 -7.83
N ASP A 190 -16.96 10.92 -9.04
CA ASP A 190 -17.78 10.55 -10.19
C ASP A 190 -17.95 9.03 -10.36
N ILE A 191 -17.23 8.23 -9.56
CA ILE A 191 -17.33 6.77 -9.55
C ILE A 191 -18.29 6.33 -8.42
N PRO A 192 -19.27 5.43 -8.69
CA PRO A 192 -20.13 4.88 -7.65
C PRO A 192 -19.32 4.18 -6.55
N LEU A 193 -19.48 4.64 -5.31
CA LEU A 193 -18.84 4.07 -4.14
C LEU A 193 -19.77 3.07 -3.45
N GLN A 194 -19.36 1.80 -3.38
CA GLN A 194 -20.05 0.79 -2.57
C GLN A 194 -19.65 0.95 -1.10
N TYR A 195 -20.59 1.06 -0.17
CA TYR A 195 -20.30 1.10 1.27
C TYR A 195 -21.38 0.39 2.08
N ASP A 196 -21.11 0.10 3.35
CA ASP A 196 -22.12 -0.46 4.26
C ASP A 196 -22.99 0.65 4.88
N GLU A 197 -24.29 0.65 4.57
CA GLU A 197 -25.23 1.68 5.02
C GLU A 197 -25.41 1.72 6.54
N ALA A 198 -25.31 0.58 7.23
CA ALA A 198 -25.47 0.55 8.69
C ALA A 198 -24.27 1.22 9.38
N ILE A 199 -23.07 0.95 8.89
CA ILE A 199 -21.83 1.58 9.39
C ILE A 199 -21.81 3.06 9.02
N TYR A 200 -22.21 3.41 7.80
CA TYR A 200 -22.37 4.81 7.41
C TYR A 200 -23.31 5.56 8.36
N GLN A 201 -24.50 5.03 8.63
CA GLN A 201 -25.46 5.67 9.53
C GLN A 201 -24.90 5.80 10.96
N GLN A 202 -24.23 4.77 11.48
CA GLN A 202 -23.58 4.83 12.79
C GLN A 202 -22.54 5.97 12.86
N LEU A 203 -21.76 6.18 11.80
CA LEU A 203 -20.77 7.26 11.74
C LEU A 203 -21.45 8.64 11.66
N ARG A 204 -22.54 8.76 10.89
CA ARG A 204 -23.32 10.00 10.82
C ARG A 204 -23.96 10.36 12.15
N ASP A 205 -24.50 9.38 12.86
CA ASP A 205 -25.06 9.56 14.22
C ASP A 205 -23.97 9.97 15.23
N GLY A 206 -22.71 9.61 14.97
CA GLY A 206 -21.52 10.01 15.71
C GLY A 206 -20.88 11.33 15.26
N ASP A 207 -21.59 12.15 14.48
CA ASP A 207 -21.14 13.47 14.00
C ASP A 207 -19.93 13.46 13.04
N ILE A 208 -19.66 12.32 12.37
CA ILE A 208 -18.67 12.23 11.29
C ILE A 208 -19.33 12.68 9.99
N ASP A 209 -18.82 13.70 9.31
CA ASP A 209 -19.40 14.21 8.06
C ASP A 209 -19.48 13.17 6.93
N GLU A 210 -20.35 13.42 5.96
CA GLU A 210 -20.69 12.44 4.92
C GLU A 210 -19.49 11.93 4.10
N PRO A 211 -18.61 12.77 3.53
CA PRO A 211 -17.44 12.30 2.79
C PRO A 211 -16.56 11.33 3.59
N LEU A 212 -16.26 11.67 4.84
CA LEU A 212 -15.43 10.83 5.71
C LEU A 212 -16.19 9.56 6.14
N ALA A 213 -17.48 9.67 6.45
CA ALA A 213 -18.31 8.53 6.83
C ALA A 213 -18.42 7.50 5.70
N LYS A 214 -18.64 7.95 4.45
CA LYS A 214 -18.68 7.08 3.27
C LYS A 214 -17.34 6.37 3.03
N HIS A 215 -16.23 7.10 3.15
CA HIS A 215 -14.89 6.52 3.02
C HIS A 215 -14.65 5.40 4.05
N ILE A 216 -14.97 5.65 5.32
CA ILE A 216 -14.82 4.64 6.38
C ILE A 216 -15.76 3.46 6.13
N ALA A 217 -17.04 3.71 5.86
CA ALA A 217 -18.01 2.66 5.59
C ALA A 217 -17.66 1.79 4.36
N HIS A 218 -16.99 2.36 3.36
CA HIS A 218 -16.45 1.62 2.22
C HIS A 218 -15.37 0.63 2.66
N MET A 219 -14.47 1.00 3.59
CA MET A 219 -13.44 0.07 4.08
C MET A 219 -14.02 -1.17 4.74
N PHE A 220 -15.21 -1.06 5.34
CA PHE A 220 -15.90 -2.15 6.03
C PHE A 220 -16.77 -3.04 5.14
N ILE A 221 -16.75 -2.88 3.81
CA ILE A 221 -17.36 -3.86 2.90
C ILE A 221 -16.51 -5.14 2.76
N ARG A 222 -15.35 -5.19 3.43
CA ARG A 222 -14.37 -6.29 3.38
C ARG A 222 -14.38 -7.07 4.68
N ASP A 223 -14.32 -8.39 4.54
CA ASP A 223 -14.14 -9.26 5.69
C ASP A 223 -12.71 -9.16 6.27
N PRO A 224 -12.55 -9.34 7.59
CA PRO A 224 -11.24 -9.47 8.20
C PRO A 224 -10.61 -10.81 7.79
N LEU A 225 -9.40 -10.77 7.22
CA LEU A 225 -8.70 -11.97 6.75
C LEU A 225 -7.81 -12.63 7.82
N GLN A 226 -7.38 -11.85 8.81
CA GLN A 226 -6.54 -12.34 9.90
C GLN A 226 -7.11 -11.83 11.23
N VAL A 227 -7.52 -12.77 12.07
CA VAL A 227 -8.04 -12.51 13.41
C VAL A 227 -7.35 -13.48 14.36
N SER A 228 -6.71 -12.96 15.40
CA SER A 228 -6.16 -13.78 16.48
C SER A 228 -7.18 -13.89 17.61
N SER A 229 -7.46 -15.11 18.09
CA SER A 229 -8.16 -15.28 19.37
C SER A 229 -7.26 -14.77 20.49
N ILE A 230 -7.80 -13.90 21.34
CA ILE A 230 -7.16 -13.45 22.59
C ILE A 230 -7.07 -14.63 23.56
#